data_AF-A0A6N3EKK1-F1
#
_entry.id   AF-A0A6N3EKK1-F1
#
_cell.length_a   1.000
_cell.length_b   1.000
_cell.length_c   1.000
_cell.angle_alpha   90.00
_cell.angle_beta   90.00
_cell.angle_gamma   90.00
#
_symmetry.space_group_name_H-M   'P 1'
#
loop_
_entity.id
_entity.type
_entity.pdbx_description
1 polymer ?
#
loop_
_entity_poly.entity_id
_entity_poly.type
_entity_poly.pdbx_seq_one_letter_code
_entity_poly.pdbx_strand_id
1 'polypeptide(L)'
;MPTVASGYTIKIKSSTNESVIVKDGTIVPPDTETKVTLVFTVTHTSSGKIADTGEIEVTVPARTAIDTEQLAVQAEADKITSVTQPTQDATTLTMPTVASGYTIKIKSSTNESVIVKDGTIVPPDTETKVTLVFTVTHTSSGKTADTGEIEVTVPARTTTVSSLLGRIAVNIFNFNK
;
A
#
# COMPACT_ATOMS: atom_id res chain seq x y z
N MET A 1 -18.21 -30.80 -2.73
CA MET A 1 -18.66 -32.16 -3.09
C MET A 1 -19.95 -32.07 -3.88
N PRO A 2 -20.14 -32.87 -4.95
CA PRO A 2 -21.41 -32.91 -5.68
C PRO A 2 -22.56 -33.32 -4.75
N THR A 3 -23.74 -32.73 -4.97
CA THR A 3 -24.96 -33.14 -4.27
C THR A 3 -25.52 -34.40 -4.92
N VAL A 4 -25.87 -35.40 -4.11
CA VAL A 4 -26.53 -36.63 -4.56
C VAL A 4 -27.93 -36.75 -3.96
N ALA A 5 -28.80 -37.55 -4.58
CA ALA A 5 -30.15 -37.80 -4.09
C ALA A 5 -30.15 -38.42 -2.69
N SER A 6 -31.26 -38.25 -1.96
CA SER A 6 -31.46 -38.89 -0.66
C SER A 6 -31.30 -40.42 -0.78
N GLY A 7 -30.66 -41.04 0.22
CA GLY A 7 -30.30 -42.45 0.20
C GLY A 7 -29.00 -42.78 -0.52
N TYR A 8 -28.21 -41.79 -0.93
CA TYR A 8 -26.88 -41.98 -1.52
C TYR A 8 -25.81 -41.18 -0.77
N THR A 9 -24.58 -41.68 -0.80
CA THR A 9 -23.38 -40.94 -0.41
C THR A 9 -22.40 -40.91 -1.57
N ILE A 10 -21.52 -39.91 -1.59
CA ILE A 10 -20.51 -39.75 -2.62
C ILE A 10 -19.16 -39.45 -1.99
N LYS A 11 -18.08 -40.04 -2.52
CA LYS A 11 -16.70 -39.80 -2.10
C LYS A 11 -15.80 -39.70 -3.33
N ILE A 12 -14.72 -38.91 -3.27
CA ILE A 12 -13.70 -38.93 -4.31
C ILE A 12 -12.94 -40.26 -4.21
N LYS A 13 -13.01 -41.05 -5.27
CA LYS A 13 -12.27 -42.30 -5.42
C LYS A 13 -10.81 -42.00 -5.80
N SER A 14 -10.62 -41.17 -6.82
CA SER A 14 -9.31 -40.80 -7.33
C SER A 14 -9.26 -39.34 -7.77
N SER A 15 -8.06 -38.78 -7.71
CA SER A 15 -7.69 -37.46 -8.19
C SER A 15 -6.37 -37.60 -8.93
N THR A 16 -6.24 -37.03 -10.13
CA THR A 16 -4.97 -37.03 -10.85
C THR A 16 -3.92 -36.12 -10.21
N ASN A 17 -4.34 -35.21 -9.32
CA ASN A 17 -3.45 -34.35 -8.56
C ASN A 17 -3.96 -34.12 -7.14
N GLU A 18 -3.54 -35.00 -6.23
CA GLU A 18 -3.90 -34.95 -4.80
C GLU A 18 -3.25 -33.78 -4.05
N SER A 19 -2.27 -33.09 -4.64
CA SER A 19 -1.74 -31.84 -4.06
C SER A 19 -2.63 -30.63 -4.32
N VAL A 20 -3.58 -30.73 -5.26
CA VAL A 20 -4.54 -29.66 -5.63
C VAL A 20 -5.96 -29.99 -5.16
N ILE A 21 -6.45 -31.21 -5.40
CA ILE A 21 -7.72 -31.68 -4.85
C ILE A 21 -7.48 -32.98 -4.10
N VAL A 22 -7.57 -32.91 -2.78
CA VAL A 22 -7.42 -34.05 -1.86
C VAL A 22 -8.70 -34.90 -1.89
N LYS A 23 -8.59 -36.21 -1.59
CA LYS A 23 -9.74 -37.14 -1.63
C LYS A 23 -10.86 -36.82 -0.63
N ASP A 24 -10.60 -36.00 0.38
CA ASP A 24 -11.62 -35.49 1.32
C ASP A 24 -12.42 -34.30 0.74
N GLY A 25 -12.03 -33.79 -0.42
CA GLY A 25 -12.62 -32.63 -1.08
C GLY A 25 -11.95 -31.30 -0.75
N THR A 26 -10.88 -31.28 0.04
CA THR A 26 -10.06 -30.09 0.28
C THR A 26 -9.39 -29.65 -1.02
N ILE A 27 -9.49 -28.37 -1.34
CA ILE A 27 -8.84 -27.75 -2.50
C ILE A 27 -7.68 -26.90 -2.02
N VAL A 28 -6.49 -27.16 -2.56
CA VAL A 28 -5.29 -26.33 -2.40
C VAL A 28 -5.06 -25.60 -3.71
N PRO A 29 -5.31 -24.29 -3.78
CA PRO A 29 -5.11 -23.52 -5.00
C PRO A 29 -3.66 -23.64 -5.52
N PRO A 30 -3.44 -24.05 -6.79
CA PRO A 30 -2.11 -24.21 -7.40
C PRO A 30 -1.48 -22.87 -7.76
N ASP A 31 -0.18 -22.81 -8.07
CA ASP A 31 0.48 -21.56 -8.52
C ASP A 31 0.10 -21.16 -9.96
N THR A 32 -0.33 -22.13 -10.76
CA THR A 32 -0.86 -21.95 -12.12
C THR A 32 -2.18 -22.67 -12.25
N GLU A 33 -3.09 -22.19 -13.10
CA GLU A 33 -4.35 -22.89 -13.37
C GLU A 33 -4.08 -24.35 -13.72
N THR A 34 -4.76 -25.26 -13.03
CA THR A 34 -4.52 -26.70 -13.13
C THR A 34 -5.83 -27.42 -13.34
N LYS A 35 -5.85 -28.33 -14.32
CA LYS A 35 -6.96 -29.27 -14.53
C LYS A 35 -6.72 -30.54 -13.74
N VAL A 36 -7.71 -30.95 -12.97
CA VAL A 36 -7.69 -32.17 -12.15
C VAL A 36 -8.82 -33.08 -12.58
N THR A 37 -8.50 -34.33 -12.91
CA THR A 37 -9.50 -35.33 -13.26
C THR A 37 -9.86 -36.12 -12.01
N LEU A 38 -11.16 -36.21 -11.72
CA LEU A 38 -11.73 -36.89 -10.57
C LEU A 38 -12.59 -38.08 -11.00
N VAL A 39 -12.56 -39.14 -10.22
CA VAL A 39 -13.58 -40.21 -10.23
C VAL A 39 -14.21 -40.25 -8.86
N PHE A 40 -15.53 -40.36 -8.79
CA PHE A 40 -16.26 -40.48 -7.53
C PHE A 40 -16.85 -41.88 -7.39
N THR A 41 -16.90 -42.38 -6.16
CA THR A 41 -17.70 -43.56 -5.80
C THR A 41 -19.00 -43.08 -5.18
N VAL A 42 -20.12 -43.53 -5.75
CA VAL A 42 -21.48 -43.33 -5.24
C VAL A 42 -21.93 -44.61 -4.55
N THR A 43 -22.41 -44.49 -3.32
CA THR A 43 -22.89 -45.63 -2.52
C THR A 43 -24.36 -45.44 -2.16
N HIS A 44 -25.21 -46.38 -2.55
CA HIS A 44 -26.59 -46.44 -2.06
C HIS A 44 -26.61 -46.92 -0.61
N THR A 45 -27.11 -46.10 0.31
CA THR A 45 -26.91 -46.28 1.76
C THR A 45 -27.64 -47.50 2.32
N SER A 46 -28.77 -47.89 1.74
CA SER A 46 -29.57 -49.03 2.24
C SER A 46 -29.08 -50.39 1.73
N SER A 47 -28.62 -50.46 0.47
CA SER A 47 -28.18 -51.73 -0.14
C SER A 47 -26.66 -51.92 -0.12
N GLY A 48 -25.89 -50.88 0.18
CA GLY A 48 -24.43 -50.89 0.12
C GLY A 48 -23.86 -51.01 -1.30
N LYS A 49 -24.71 -50.98 -2.33
CA LYS A 49 -24.26 -51.06 -3.73
C LYS A 49 -23.49 -49.80 -4.09
N ILE A 50 -22.34 -50.00 -4.75
CA ILE A 50 -21.45 -48.93 -5.20
C ILE A 50 -21.42 -48.86 -6.72
N ALA A 51 -21.23 -47.66 -7.23
CA ALA A 51 -20.93 -47.39 -8.63
C ALA A 51 -19.95 -46.22 -8.71
N ASP A 52 -19.04 -46.26 -9.68
CA ASP A 52 -18.13 -45.16 -9.94
C ASP A 52 -18.65 -44.28 -11.06
N THR A 53 -18.37 -42.99 -10.99
CA THR A 53 -18.63 -42.06 -12.09
C THR A 53 -17.64 -42.29 -13.24
N GLY A 54 -17.92 -41.72 -14.41
CA GLY A 54 -16.87 -41.45 -15.38
C GLY A 54 -15.85 -40.44 -14.86
N GLU A 55 -14.83 -40.17 -15.68
CA GLU A 55 -13.87 -39.10 -15.43
C GLU A 55 -14.55 -37.73 -15.51
N ILE A 56 -14.27 -36.90 -14.51
CA ILE A 56 -14.78 -35.52 -14.43
C ILE A 56 -13.58 -34.59 -14.35
N GLU A 57 -13.42 -33.72 -15.35
CA GLU A 57 -12.39 -32.69 -15.34
C GLU A 57 -12.86 -31.47 -14.55
N VAL A 58 -12.07 -31.07 -13.56
CA VAL A 58 -12.28 -29.87 -12.75
C VAL A 58 -11.13 -28.91 -13.02
N THR A 59 -11.43 -27.69 -13.44
CA THR A 59 -10.43 -26.63 -13.55
C THR A 59 -10.31 -25.91 -12.21
N VAL A 60 -9.11 -25.91 -11.64
CA VAL A 60 -8.79 -25.18 -10.41
C VAL A 60 -7.96 -23.96 -10.81
N PRO A 61 -8.46 -22.73 -10.58
CA PRO A 61 -7.73 -21.53 -10.93
C PRO A 61 -6.45 -21.39 -10.11
N ALA A 62 -5.47 -20.68 -10.65
CA ALA A 62 -4.26 -20.32 -9.91
C ALA A 62 -4.63 -19.55 -8.64
N ARG A 63 -3.84 -19.73 -7.58
CA ARG A 63 -3.89 -18.88 -6.41
C ARG A 63 -3.54 -17.45 -6.82
N THR A 64 -4.19 -16.48 -6.19
CA THR A 64 -3.77 -15.09 -6.34
C THR A 64 -2.37 -14.93 -5.76
N ALA A 65 -1.40 -14.54 -6.59
CA ALA A 65 -0.08 -14.20 -6.13
C ALA A 65 -0.18 -12.95 -5.23
N ILE A 66 0.23 -13.08 -3.98
CA ILE A 66 0.39 -11.94 -3.08
C ILE A 66 1.77 -11.36 -3.33
N ASP A 67 1.82 -10.14 -3.85
CA ASP A 67 3.06 -9.40 -4.02
C ASP A 67 3.58 -8.96 -2.63
N THR A 68 4.25 -9.89 -1.97
CA THR A 68 4.71 -9.74 -0.58
C THR A 68 5.69 -8.58 -0.44
N GLU A 69 6.49 -8.32 -1.46
CA GLU A 69 7.37 -7.15 -1.48
C GLU A 69 6.58 -5.86 -1.57
N GLN A 70 5.53 -5.79 -2.40
CA GLN A 70 4.67 -4.60 -2.48
C GLN A 70 4.00 -4.32 -1.12
N LEU A 71 3.53 -5.37 -0.43
CA LEU A 71 2.99 -5.23 0.93
C LEU A 71 4.03 -4.74 1.93
N ALA A 72 5.28 -5.20 1.83
CA ALA A 72 6.36 -4.75 2.69
C ALA A 72 6.70 -3.26 2.46
N VAL A 73 6.75 -2.79 1.20
CA VAL A 73 6.98 -1.37 0.93
C VAL A 73 5.82 -0.50 1.43
N GLN A 74 4.57 -0.96 1.27
CA GLN A 74 3.42 -0.25 1.82
C GLN A 74 3.48 -0.16 3.34
N ALA A 75 3.79 -1.27 4.01
CA ALA A 75 3.93 -1.30 5.47
C ALA A 75 5.08 -0.39 5.96
N GLU A 76 6.13 -0.19 5.18
CA GLU A 76 7.18 0.77 5.50
C GLU A 76 6.72 2.23 5.33
N ALA A 77 5.99 2.53 4.26
CA ALA A 77 5.41 3.87 4.04
C ALA A 77 4.39 4.23 5.14
N ASP A 78 3.56 3.28 5.56
CA ASP A 78 2.51 3.49 6.58
C ASP A 78 3.09 3.82 7.97
N LYS A 79 4.37 3.53 8.25
CA LYS A 79 5.05 3.94 9.50
C LYS A 79 5.30 5.44 9.55
N ILE A 80 5.35 6.11 8.40
CA ILE A 80 5.60 7.55 8.31
C ILE A 80 4.27 8.27 8.42
N THR A 81 3.89 8.61 9.64
CA THR A 81 2.63 9.32 9.94
C THR A 81 2.86 10.79 10.29
N SER A 82 4.11 11.21 10.47
CA SER A 82 4.48 12.57 10.81
C SER A 82 5.92 12.87 10.40
N VAL A 83 6.26 14.16 10.39
CA VAL A 83 7.62 14.65 10.23
C VAL A 83 7.96 15.59 11.38
N THR A 84 9.24 15.81 11.64
CA THR A 84 9.65 16.82 12.62
C THR A 84 9.30 18.20 12.09
N GLN A 85 8.54 18.97 12.86
CA GLN A 85 8.14 20.31 12.45
C GLN A 85 9.37 21.24 12.35
N PRO A 86 9.48 22.02 11.26
CA PRO A 86 10.55 23.02 11.14
C PRO A 86 10.50 24.04 12.28
N THR A 87 11.67 24.39 12.81
CA THR A 87 11.78 25.57 13.70
C THR A 87 11.64 26.85 12.89
N GLN A 88 11.47 27.98 13.57
CA GLN A 88 11.51 29.29 12.93
C GLN A 88 12.82 29.46 12.13
N ASP A 89 12.69 30.05 10.93
CA ASP A 89 13.77 30.28 9.98
C ASP A 89 14.52 29.04 9.47
N ALA A 90 14.01 27.83 9.73
CA ALA A 90 14.58 26.61 9.16
C ALA A 90 14.52 26.64 7.62
N THR A 91 15.61 26.25 6.97
CA THR A 91 15.74 26.25 5.50
C THR A 91 15.71 24.86 4.89
N THR A 92 15.64 23.82 5.73
CA THR A 92 15.62 22.42 5.30
C THR A 92 14.66 21.61 6.16
N LEU A 93 13.86 20.76 5.54
CA LEU A 93 13.00 19.80 6.21
C LEU A 93 13.83 18.62 6.71
N THR A 94 13.65 18.26 7.98
CA THR A 94 14.17 16.99 8.51
C THR A 94 13.35 15.84 7.93
N MET A 95 13.96 15.08 7.02
CA MET A 95 13.29 13.94 6.38
C MET A 95 13.03 12.81 7.38
N PRO A 96 11.86 12.12 7.31
CA PRO A 96 11.61 10.91 8.07
C PRO A 96 12.66 9.83 7.81
N THR A 97 12.95 9.03 8.82
CA THR A 97 13.83 7.87 8.68
C THR A 97 13.06 6.66 8.18
N VAL A 98 13.66 5.90 7.29
CA VAL A 98 13.16 4.60 6.82
C VAL A 98 14.14 3.50 7.19
N ALA A 99 13.67 2.25 7.23
CA ALA A 99 14.50 1.09 7.48
C ALA A 99 15.63 0.95 6.44
N SER A 100 16.70 0.26 6.84
CA SER A 100 17.79 -0.09 5.91
C SER A 100 17.24 -0.83 4.69
N GLY A 101 17.75 -0.48 3.51
CA GLY A 101 17.27 -1.02 2.24
C GLY A 101 16.11 -0.23 1.63
N TYR A 102 15.69 0.89 2.23
CA TYR A 102 14.69 1.80 1.67
C TYR A 102 15.26 3.20 1.47
N THR A 103 14.64 3.96 0.57
CA THR A 103 14.85 5.40 0.39
C THR A 103 13.53 6.14 0.44
N ILE A 104 13.56 7.41 0.82
CA ILE A 104 12.39 8.27 0.91
C ILE A 104 12.59 9.57 0.13
N LYS A 105 11.55 10.08 -0.52
CA LYS A 105 11.51 11.40 -1.19
C LYS A 105 10.15 12.07 -0.99
N ILE A 106 10.11 13.40 -1.06
CA ILE A 106 8.83 14.12 -1.12
C ILE A 106 8.23 13.90 -2.51
N LYS A 107 7.05 13.31 -2.55
CA LYS A 107 6.26 13.13 -3.77
C LYS A 107 5.54 14.40 -4.16
N SER A 108 4.84 15.00 -3.20
CA SER A 108 4.02 16.20 -3.42
C SER A 108 4.03 17.12 -2.21
N SER A 109 3.83 18.41 -2.50
CA SER A 109 3.66 19.49 -1.54
C SER A 109 2.50 20.37 -2.00
N THR A 110 1.58 20.72 -1.10
CA THR A 110 0.48 21.64 -1.45
C THR A 110 0.96 23.08 -1.66
N ASN A 111 2.17 23.42 -1.22
CA ASN A 111 2.77 24.73 -1.44
C ASN A 111 4.29 24.63 -1.65
N GLU A 112 4.69 24.42 -2.90
CA GLU A 112 6.09 24.34 -3.31
C GLU A 112 6.86 25.67 -3.19
N SER A 113 6.19 26.80 -2.96
CA SER A 113 6.86 28.06 -2.64
C SER A 113 7.36 28.12 -1.19
N VAL A 114 6.87 27.23 -0.32
CA VAL A 114 7.25 27.14 1.10
C VAL A 114 8.06 25.88 1.37
N ILE A 115 7.63 24.71 0.87
CA ILE A 115 8.40 23.46 0.96
C ILE A 115 8.53 22.84 -0.43
N VAL A 116 9.74 22.87 -0.97
CA VAL A 116 10.10 22.29 -2.26
C VAL A 116 10.25 20.76 -2.12
N LYS A 117 10.06 20.00 -3.21
CA LYS A 117 10.16 18.53 -3.21
C LYS A 117 11.54 17.96 -2.86
N ASP A 118 12.58 18.78 -2.84
CA ASP A 118 13.92 18.38 -2.38
C ASP A 118 14.11 18.55 -0.86
N GLY A 119 13.09 19.07 -0.16
CA GLY A 119 13.13 19.36 1.27
C GLY A 119 13.59 20.77 1.60
N THR A 120 13.87 21.63 0.61
CA THR A 120 14.19 23.04 0.86
C THR A 120 12.97 23.77 1.41
N ILE A 121 13.18 24.54 2.47
CA ILE A 121 12.15 25.38 3.10
C ILE A 121 12.46 26.84 2.83
N VAL A 122 11.45 27.57 2.38
CA VAL A 122 11.45 29.03 2.32
C VAL A 122 10.50 29.53 3.42
N PRO A 123 11.02 30.02 4.56
CA PRO A 123 10.19 30.50 5.66
C PRO A 123 9.18 31.55 5.19
N PRO A 124 7.86 31.37 5.39
CA PRO A 124 6.84 32.30 4.91
C PRO A 124 6.76 33.57 5.76
N ASP A 125 6.05 34.62 5.32
CA ASP A 125 5.82 35.84 6.13
C ASP A 125 4.79 35.61 7.25
N THR A 126 3.91 34.63 7.08
CA THR A 126 2.91 34.18 8.04
C THR A 126 3.01 32.67 8.20
N GLU A 127 2.72 32.15 9.39
CA GLU A 127 2.67 30.71 9.61
C GLU A 127 1.81 30.04 8.53
N THR A 128 2.37 29.03 7.88
CA THR A 128 1.74 28.36 6.73
C THR A 128 1.74 26.86 6.95
N LYS A 129 0.59 26.24 6.75
CA LYS A 129 0.44 24.78 6.74
C LYS A 129 0.62 24.24 5.34
N VAL A 130 1.43 23.20 5.22
CA VAL A 130 1.75 22.52 3.96
C VAL A 130 1.51 21.03 4.13
N THR A 131 0.73 20.42 3.25
CA THR A 131 0.50 18.98 3.26
C THR A 131 1.49 18.31 2.32
N LEU A 132 2.22 17.33 2.85
CA LEU A 132 3.21 16.55 2.12
C LEU A 132 2.74 15.09 1.96
N VAL A 133 3.15 14.48 0.85
CA VAL A 133 3.12 13.03 0.68
C VAL A 133 4.54 12.60 0.33
N PHE A 134 5.00 11.49 0.90
CA PHE A 134 6.32 10.92 0.63
C PHE A 134 6.17 9.63 -0.17
N THR A 135 7.15 9.35 -1.02
CA THR A 135 7.32 8.03 -1.65
C THR A 135 8.47 7.31 -0.95
N VAL A 136 8.19 6.10 -0.48
CA VAL A 136 9.17 5.13 -0.03
C VAL A 136 9.48 4.18 -1.17
N THR A 137 10.76 3.86 -1.37
CA THR A 137 11.23 2.95 -2.41
C THR A 137 12.10 1.88 -1.78
N HIS A 138 11.78 0.60 -2.02
CA HIS A 138 12.67 -0.50 -1.68
C HIS A 138 13.82 -0.57 -2.68
N THR A 139 15.04 -0.43 -2.20
CA THR A 139 16.24 -0.23 -3.05
C THR A 139 16.53 -1.43 -3.96
N SER A 140 16.28 -2.66 -3.50
CA SER A 140 16.59 -3.86 -4.27
C SER A 140 15.56 -4.17 -5.35
N SER A 141 14.27 -4.04 -5.04
CA SER A 141 13.20 -4.41 -5.99
C SER A 141 12.64 -3.23 -6.78
N GLY A 142 12.97 -2.00 -6.39
CA GLY A 142 12.46 -0.78 -7.03
C GLY A 142 10.97 -0.50 -6.76
N LYS A 143 10.29 -1.36 -5.98
CA LYS A 143 8.90 -1.16 -5.61
C LYS A 143 8.74 0.08 -4.74
N THR A 144 7.60 0.74 -4.92
CA THR A 144 7.30 2.00 -4.24
C THR A 144 5.96 1.95 -3.54
N ALA A 145 5.84 2.70 -2.46
CA ALA A 145 4.57 3.01 -1.81
C ALA A 145 4.59 4.46 -1.35
N ASP A 146 3.41 5.07 -1.30
CA ASP A 146 3.25 6.43 -0.80
C ASP A 146 2.68 6.42 0.61
N THR A 147 3.07 7.43 1.38
CA THR A 147 2.49 7.68 2.70
C THR A 147 1.06 8.23 2.57
N GLY A 148 0.37 8.31 3.70
CA GLY A 148 -0.76 9.24 3.82
C GLY A 148 -0.33 10.70 3.69
N GLU A 149 -1.32 11.60 3.72
CA GLU A 149 -1.10 13.04 3.81
C GLU A 149 -0.55 13.43 5.19
N ILE A 150 0.51 14.24 5.22
CA ILE A 150 1.17 14.70 6.44
C ILE A 150 1.17 16.23 6.44
N GLU A 151 0.50 16.84 7.44
CA GLU A 151 0.50 18.30 7.62
C GLU A 151 1.78 18.77 8.33
N VAL A 152 2.46 19.73 7.71
CA VAL A 152 3.65 20.41 8.23
C VAL A 152 3.34 21.88 8.43
N THR A 153 3.57 22.38 9.65
CA THR A 153 3.41 23.80 9.97
C THR A 153 4.76 24.47 9.88
N VAL A 154 4.89 25.43 8.96
CA VAL A 154 6.11 26.22 8.79
C VAL A 154 5.90 27.58 9.47
N PRO A 155 6.66 27.90 10.54
CA PRO A 155 6.53 29.17 11.24
C PRO A 155 6.86 30.37 10.36
N ALA A 156 6.29 31.54 10.69
CA ALA A 156 6.64 32.80 10.04
C ALA A 156 8.13 33.14 10.25
N ARG A 157 8.75 33.67 9.20
CA ARG A 157 10.14 34.15 9.24
C ARG A 157 10.32 35.27 10.26
N THR A 158 11.52 35.38 10.82
CA THR A 158 11.85 36.52 11.68
C THR A 158 11.80 37.82 10.88
N THR A 159 11.06 38.80 11.38
CA THR A 159 11.07 40.16 10.82
C THR A 159 12.19 40.95 11.48
N THR A 160 13.18 41.38 10.69
CA THR A 160 14.15 42.36 11.18
C THR A 160 13.55 43.76 11.04
N VAL A 161 13.77 44.63 12.03
CA VAL A 161 13.30 46.02 12.05
C VAL A 161 13.68 46.81 10.79
N SER A 162 14.73 46.41 10.07
CA SER A 162 15.11 46.98 8.77
C SER A 162 14.01 46.81 7.70
N SER A 163 13.33 45.65 7.67
CA SER A 163 12.19 45.42 6.76
C SER A 163 10.96 46.26 7.11
N LEU A 164 10.77 46.58 8.40
CA LEU A 164 9.67 47.41 8.88
C LEU A 164 9.88 48.89 8.52
N LEU A 165 11.12 49.38 8.69
CA LEU A 165 11.50 50.75 8.33
C LEU A 165 11.36 51.01 6.82
N GLY A 166 11.63 50.03 5.97
CA GLY A 166 11.41 50.14 4.52
C GLY A 166 9.93 50.37 4.15
N ARG A 167 8.99 49.69 4.82
CA ARG A 167 7.55 49.86 4.58
C ARG A 167 7.01 51.18 5.16
N ILE A 168 7.55 51.63 6.29
CA ILE A 168 7.18 52.92 6.91
C ILE A 168 7.75 54.10 6.11
N ALA A 169 8.99 54.01 5.61
CA ALA A 169 9.63 55.09 4.85
C ALA A 169 8.91 55.41 3.54
N VAL A 170 8.30 54.40 2.88
CA VAL A 170 7.48 54.61 1.68
C VAL A 170 6.19 55.39 2.00
N ASN A 171 5.61 55.21 3.18
CA ASN A 171 4.35 55.87 3.56
C ASN A 171 4.55 57.31 4.08
N ILE A 172 5.75 57.67 4.56
CA ILE A 172 6.05 59.02 5.06
C ILE A 172 6.43 59.98 3.91
N PHE A 173 7.05 59.49 2.83
CA PHE A 173 7.49 60.35 1.72
C PHE A 173 6.36 60.81 0.76
N ASN A 174 5.15 60.24 0.86
CA ASN A 174 4.03 60.56 -0.05
C ASN A 174 3.07 61.65 0.47
N PHE A 175 3.30 62.23 1.64
CA PHE A 175 2.42 63.26 2.23
C PHE A 175 2.86 64.72 1.98
N ASN A 176 3.83 64.96 1.09
CA ASN A 176 4.36 66.31 0.86
C ASN A 176 4.33 66.75 -0.62
N LYS A 177 3.16 66.63 -1.26
CA LYS A 177 2.84 67.36 -2.49
C LYS A 177 1.39 67.75 -2.55
#